data_AF-A0A9E4DRB4-F1
#
_entry.id   AF-A0A9E4DRB4-F1
#
_cell.length_a   1.000
_cell.length_b   1.000
_cell.length_c   1.000
_cell.angle_alpha   90.00
_cell.angle_beta   90.00
_cell.angle_gamma   90.00
#
_symmetry.space_group_name_H-M   'P 1'
#
loop_
_entity.id
_entity.type
_entity.pdbx_description
1 polymer ?
#
loop_
_entity_poly.entity_id
_entity_poly.type
_entity_poly.pdbx_seq_one_letter_code
_entity_poly.pdbx_strand_id
1 'polypeptide(L)'
;YQKSWRSTAKNYLSATQNLMGKYATDTFYANKLNSLIATYQLTRFDEPKVSVSHAMMTLSEIPLEYRQDIRFPMYNGLNYNTSGSYEADQCTWYVFNRVAQLGGRVGDYMGNGADWHTNGQLLGYQTSSVPKVGYVISFKQGVAGYHPLYGHVAFVEAVGDEGVLISEGDASYVNYRIIPNEIALSSGVGYVAPK
;
A
#
# COMPACT_ATOMS: atom_id res chain seq x y z
N TYR A 1 -21.66 -30.65 -5.27
CA TYR A 1 -20.45 -30.33 -4.47
C TYR A 1 -20.72 -29.44 -3.25
N GLN A 2 -21.94 -29.38 -2.69
CA GLN A 2 -22.26 -28.47 -1.56
C GLN A 2 -21.36 -28.67 -0.32
N LYS A 3 -20.99 -29.91 0.00
CA LYS A 3 -20.11 -30.20 1.15
C LYS A 3 -18.69 -29.64 1.02
N SER A 4 -18.26 -29.22 -0.18
CA SER A 4 -16.97 -28.55 -0.37
C SER A 4 -17.08 -27.02 -0.38
N TRP A 5 -18.27 -26.45 -0.24
CA TRP A 5 -18.45 -25.00 -0.13
C TRP A 5 -17.84 -24.49 1.17
N ARG A 6 -17.29 -23.28 1.14
CA ARG A 6 -16.69 -22.64 2.31
C ARG A 6 -17.64 -22.55 3.51
N SER A 7 -18.92 -22.24 3.25
CA SER A 7 -19.98 -22.18 4.26
C SER A 7 -20.26 -23.52 4.95
N THR A 8 -19.81 -24.65 4.36
CA THR A 8 -20.07 -26.00 4.87
C THR A 8 -18.80 -26.70 5.36
N ALA A 9 -17.71 -26.63 4.59
CA ALA A 9 -16.50 -27.40 4.83
C ALA A 9 -15.65 -26.88 6.01
N LYS A 10 -15.82 -25.63 6.44
CA LYS A 10 -15.05 -24.95 7.52
C LYS A 10 -13.54 -24.80 7.28
N ASN A 11 -12.88 -25.73 6.59
CA ASN A 11 -11.47 -25.67 6.19
C ASN A 11 -11.23 -26.45 4.88
N TYR A 12 -10.05 -26.23 4.27
CA TYR A 12 -9.71 -26.85 3.00
C TYR A 12 -9.57 -28.39 3.10
N LEU A 13 -9.11 -28.93 4.23
CA LEU A 13 -8.98 -30.39 4.44
C LEU A 13 -10.33 -31.10 4.31
N SER A 14 -11.37 -30.53 4.91
CA SER A 14 -12.74 -31.03 4.82
C SER A 14 -13.31 -30.83 3.41
N ALA A 15 -12.99 -29.72 2.75
CA ALA A 15 -13.44 -29.45 1.39
C ALA A 15 -12.86 -30.47 0.39
N THR A 16 -11.54 -30.73 0.45
CA THR A 16 -10.85 -31.68 -0.43
C THR A 16 -11.29 -33.12 -0.17
N GLN A 17 -11.52 -33.50 1.09
CA GLN A 17 -12.08 -34.82 1.44
C GLN A 17 -13.45 -35.05 0.78
N ASN A 18 -14.29 -34.00 0.71
CA ASN A 18 -15.61 -34.08 0.09
C ASN A 18 -15.57 -34.13 -1.45
N LEU A 19 -14.42 -33.88 -2.08
CA LEU A 19 -14.20 -34.02 -3.53
C LEU A 19 -13.72 -35.43 -3.91
N MET A 20 -13.07 -36.14 -2.99
CA MET A 20 -12.57 -37.50 -3.22
C MET A 20 -13.71 -38.46 -3.56
N GLY A 21 -13.54 -39.22 -4.65
CA GLY A 21 -14.56 -40.16 -5.13
C GLY A 21 -15.80 -39.51 -5.75
N LYS A 22 -15.87 -38.18 -5.83
CA LYS A 22 -16.98 -37.43 -6.48
C LYS A 22 -16.53 -36.60 -7.66
N TYR A 23 -15.35 -36.00 -7.56
CA TYR A 23 -14.76 -35.20 -8.63
C TYR A 23 -13.81 -36.04 -9.49
N ALA A 24 -13.02 -36.90 -8.84
CA ALA A 24 -12.11 -37.84 -9.48
C ALA A 24 -12.25 -39.23 -8.84
N THR A 25 -11.94 -40.27 -9.62
CA THR A 25 -11.90 -41.66 -9.16
C THR A 25 -10.65 -42.00 -8.36
N ASP A 26 -9.65 -41.12 -8.36
CA ASP A 26 -8.42 -41.26 -7.59
C ASP A 26 -8.69 -41.25 -6.08
N THR A 27 -8.36 -42.34 -5.40
CA THR A 27 -8.53 -42.51 -3.95
C THR A 27 -7.56 -41.68 -3.12
N PHE A 28 -6.56 -41.05 -3.74
CA PHE A 28 -5.61 -40.14 -3.10
C PHE A 28 -5.83 -38.67 -3.48
N TYR A 29 -6.94 -38.36 -4.16
CA TYR A 29 -7.21 -37.02 -4.68
C TYR A 29 -7.17 -35.93 -3.60
N ALA A 30 -7.78 -36.19 -2.44
CA ALA A 30 -7.76 -35.24 -1.32
C ALA A 30 -6.33 -34.98 -0.82
N ASN A 31 -5.50 -36.02 -0.70
CA ASN A 31 -4.12 -35.89 -0.24
C ASN A 31 -3.29 -35.05 -1.20
N LYS A 32 -3.43 -35.26 -2.51
CA LYS A 32 -2.73 -34.46 -3.54
C LYS A 32 -3.11 -32.98 -3.46
N LEU A 33 -4.41 -32.68 -3.33
CA LEU A 33 -4.86 -31.29 -3.16
C LEU A 33 -4.33 -30.67 -1.87
N ASN A 34 -4.36 -31.41 -0.76
CA ASN A 34 -3.83 -30.94 0.52
C ASN A 34 -2.33 -30.66 0.45
N SER A 35 -1.55 -31.53 -0.22
CA SER A 35 -0.12 -31.30 -0.45
C SER A 35 0.12 -30.05 -1.28
N LEU A 36 -0.62 -29.83 -2.36
CA LEU A 36 -0.49 -28.60 -3.16
C LEU A 36 -0.85 -27.35 -2.35
N ILE A 37 -1.96 -27.38 -1.63
CA ILE A 37 -2.40 -26.25 -0.79
C ILE A 37 -1.35 -25.92 0.28
N ALA A 38 -0.75 -26.94 0.91
CA ALA A 38 0.29 -26.75 1.91
C ALA A 38 1.62 -26.27 1.28
N THR A 39 2.10 -26.92 0.23
CA THR A 39 3.37 -26.59 -0.44
C THR A 39 3.38 -25.17 -0.99
N TYR A 40 2.26 -24.72 -1.58
CA TYR A 40 2.16 -23.39 -2.18
C TYR A 40 1.43 -22.37 -1.29
N GLN A 41 1.11 -22.74 -0.04
CA GLN A 41 0.46 -21.87 0.95
C GLN A 41 -0.81 -21.20 0.40
N LEU A 42 -1.65 -21.97 -0.31
CA LEU A 42 -2.76 -21.43 -1.10
C LEU A 42 -3.91 -20.87 -0.24
N THR A 43 -3.96 -21.18 1.05
CA THR A 43 -4.92 -20.59 1.99
C THR A 43 -4.76 -19.07 2.10
N ARG A 44 -3.63 -18.50 1.67
CA ARG A 44 -3.45 -17.04 1.55
C ARG A 44 -4.49 -16.37 0.65
N PHE A 45 -5.07 -17.12 -0.29
CA PHE A 45 -6.12 -16.63 -1.19
C PHE A 45 -7.54 -16.91 -0.69
N ASP A 46 -7.66 -17.66 0.42
CA ASP A 46 -8.97 -17.88 1.03
C ASP A 46 -9.39 -16.65 1.82
N GLU A 47 -8.48 -15.81 2.32
CA GLU A 47 -8.85 -14.62 3.07
C GLU A 47 -9.81 -13.73 2.24
N PRO A 48 -10.83 -13.10 2.87
CA PRO A 48 -11.66 -12.14 2.16
C PRO A 48 -10.74 -11.11 1.51
N LYS A 49 -10.92 -10.86 0.20
CA LYS A 49 -10.25 -9.75 -0.48
C LYS A 49 -10.41 -8.54 0.43
N VAL A 50 -9.29 -8.05 0.93
CA VAL A 50 -9.27 -6.96 1.90
C VAL A 50 -10.15 -5.87 1.32
N SER A 51 -11.25 -5.53 2.00
CA SER A 51 -11.94 -4.28 1.69
C SER A 51 -10.87 -3.22 1.90
N VAL A 52 -10.30 -2.68 0.81
CA VAL A 52 -9.16 -1.78 0.88
C VAL A 52 -9.58 -0.63 1.78
N SER A 53 -9.16 -0.70 3.03
CA SER A 53 -9.67 0.17 4.07
C SER A 53 -8.93 1.48 3.88
N HIS A 54 -9.68 2.57 3.83
CA HIS A 54 -9.12 3.90 4.04
C HIS A 54 -8.61 4.09 5.49
N ALA A 55 -8.64 3.03 6.30
CA ALA A 55 -8.22 3.05 7.69
C ALA A 55 -6.70 3.09 7.76
N MET A 56 -6.21 3.96 8.64
CA MET A 56 -4.82 3.96 9.04
C MET A 56 -4.48 2.66 9.76
N MET A 57 -3.30 2.12 9.47
CA MET A 57 -2.79 0.86 9.99
C MET A 57 -1.40 1.05 10.58
N THR A 58 -1.10 0.28 11.61
CA THR A 58 0.28 0.01 12.06
C THR A 58 0.96 -0.98 11.12
N LEU A 59 2.29 -1.10 11.20
CA LEU A 59 3.07 -2.09 10.42
C LEU A 59 2.57 -3.54 10.58
N SER A 60 2.18 -3.91 11.80
CA SER A 60 1.69 -5.25 12.13
C SER A 60 0.31 -5.55 11.56
N GLU A 61 -0.41 -4.53 11.09
CA GLU A 61 -1.75 -4.66 10.52
C GLU A 61 -1.73 -4.66 8.98
N ILE A 62 -0.64 -4.21 8.35
CA ILE A 62 -0.47 -4.23 6.89
C ILE A 62 -0.66 -5.67 6.37
N PRO A 63 -1.54 -5.92 5.38
CA PRO A 63 -1.68 -7.25 4.78
C PRO A 63 -0.35 -7.84 4.32
N LEU A 64 -0.17 -9.15 4.52
CA LEU A 64 1.11 -9.82 4.28
C LEU A 64 1.64 -9.61 2.84
N GLU A 65 0.73 -9.57 1.87
CA GLU A 65 1.04 -9.34 0.45
C GLU A 65 1.73 -8.00 0.19
N TYR A 66 1.39 -6.93 0.92
CA TYR A 66 2.09 -5.65 0.83
C TYR A 66 3.31 -5.61 1.76
N ARG A 67 3.20 -6.19 2.95
CA ARG A 67 4.29 -6.15 3.95
C ARG A 67 5.57 -6.82 3.43
N GLN A 68 5.44 -7.93 2.70
CA GLN A 68 6.59 -8.62 2.10
C GLN A 68 7.27 -7.81 0.97
N ASP A 69 6.56 -6.84 0.40
CA ASP A 69 7.04 -6.01 -0.71
C ASP A 69 7.65 -4.68 -0.24
N ILE A 70 7.56 -4.36 1.06
CA ILE A 70 8.25 -3.20 1.63
C ILE A 70 9.76 -3.44 1.61
N ARG A 71 10.48 -2.60 0.86
CA ARG A 71 11.95 -2.72 0.66
C ARG A 71 12.75 -1.71 1.47
N PHE A 72 12.09 -0.73 2.06
CA PHE A 72 12.73 0.38 2.73
C PHE A 72 12.85 0.13 4.24
N PRO A 73 13.90 0.64 4.89
CA PRO A 73 14.00 0.59 6.34
C PRO A 73 12.85 1.38 6.99
N MET A 74 12.58 1.08 8.26
CA MET A 74 11.65 1.86 9.08
C MET A 74 12.01 3.34 9.13
N TYR A 75 11.01 4.21 9.18
CA TYR A 75 11.25 5.64 9.39
C TYR A 75 12.04 5.86 10.69
N ASN A 76 13.11 6.65 10.62
CA ASN A 76 14.06 6.80 11.72
C ASN A 76 13.73 7.97 12.66
N GLY A 77 12.71 8.76 12.36
CA GLY A 77 12.28 9.89 13.20
C GLY A 77 13.23 11.09 13.18
N LEU A 78 14.23 11.13 12.31
CA LEU A 78 15.20 12.22 12.26
C LEU A 78 14.69 13.41 11.44
N ASN A 79 15.03 14.62 11.89
CA ASN A 79 14.78 15.85 11.15
C ASN A 79 15.94 16.18 10.20
N TYR A 80 15.72 15.95 8.92
CA TYR A 80 16.55 16.36 7.79
C TYR A 80 16.13 17.72 7.20
N ASN A 81 14.93 18.21 7.51
CA ASN A 81 14.43 19.53 7.10
C ASN A 81 15.05 20.64 7.97
N THR A 82 16.37 20.82 7.85
CA THR A 82 17.12 21.81 8.63
C THR A 82 16.90 23.24 8.15
N SER A 83 16.38 23.43 6.92
CA SER A 83 16.00 24.74 6.39
C SER A 83 14.67 25.26 6.97
N GLY A 84 13.87 24.40 7.61
CA GLY A 84 12.54 24.76 8.11
C GLY A 84 11.54 25.02 6.99
N SER A 85 11.76 24.42 5.81
CA SER A 85 10.96 24.68 4.61
C SER A 85 9.55 24.10 4.68
N TYR A 86 9.39 23.03 5.46
CA TYR A 86 8.11 22.45 5.86
C TYR A 86 7.89 22.56 7.38
N GLU A 87 6.66 22.88 7.78
CA GLU A 87 6.26 22.93 9.18
C GLU A 87 6.27 21.54 9.80
N ALA A 88 6.81 21.42 11.03
CA ALA A 88 6.77 20.17 11.77
C ALA A 88 5.32 19.68 11.94
N ASP A 89 5.18 18.37 12.07
CA ASP A 89 3.88 17.67 12.20
C ASP A 89 2.93 17.76 10.99
N GLN A 90 3.45 18.14 9.82
CA GLN A 90 2.69 18.13 8.57
C GLN A 90 3.10 16.97 7.66
N CYS A 91 2.16 16.53 6.81
CA CYS A 91 2.41 15.48 5.82
C CYS A 91 3.61 15.78 4.90
N THR A 92 3.79 17.05 4.53
CA THR A 92 4.92 17.51 3.71
C THR A 92 6.26 17.37 4.43
N TRP A 93 6.30 17.67 5.73
CA TRP A 93 7.48 17.47 6.57
C TRP A 93 7.83 15.99 6.70
N TYR A 94 6.83 15.13 6.93
CA TYR A 94 7.07 13.68 6.99
C TYR A 94 7.67 13.15 5.69
N VAL A 95 7.05 13.47 4.54
CA VAL A 95 7.52 12.99 3.24
C VAL A 95 8.91 13.52 2.90
N PHE A 96 9.21 14.78 3.24
CA PHE A 96 10.56 15.34 3.07
C PHE A 96 11.61 14.50 3.81
N ASN A 97 11.37 14.23 5.09
CA ASN A 97 12.31 13.46 5.92
C ASN A 97 12.37 11.99 5.51
N ARG A 98 11.24 11.39 5.12
CA ARG A 98 11.18 10.01 4.62
C ARG A 98 12.03 9.85 3.35
N VAL A 99 11.92 10.79 2.42
CA VAL A 99 12.73 10.81 1.20
C VAL A 99 14.22 11.01 1.53
N ALA A 100 14.55 11.97 2.40
CA ALA A 100 15.92 12.27 2.79
C ALA A 100 16.61 11.09 3.49
N GLN A 101 15.88 10.37 4.36
CA GLN A 101 16.38 9.15 5.01
C GLN A 101 16.84 8.11 3.98
N LEU A 102 16.15 8.01 2.84
CA LEU A 102 16.45 7.04 1.79
C LEU A 102 17.50 7.55 0.78
N GLY A 103 18.12 8.70 1.06
CA GLY A 103 19.14 9.33 0.22
C GLY A 103 18.57 10.11 -0.96
N GLY A 104 17.24 10.23 -1.07
CA GLY A 104 16.59 11.03 -2.11
C GLY A 104 16.40 12.49 -1.70
N ARG A 105 15.98 13.32 -2.65
CA ARG A 105 15.72 14.74 -2.42
C ARG A 105 14.41 15.19 -3.08
N VAL A 106 13.67 16.04 -2.37
CA VAL A 106 12.58 16.86 -2.92
C VAL A 106 12.90 18.34 -2.72
N GLY A 107 12.18 19.23 -3.41
CA GLY A 107 12.41 20.66 -3.29
C GLY A 107 12.02 21.18 -1.91
N ASP A 108 12.66 22.25 -1.47
CA ASP A 108 12.28 22.94 -0.22
C ASP A 108 10.90 23.62 -0.34
N TYR A 109 10.49 24.04 -1.54
CA TYR A 109 9.27 24.83 -1.74
C TYR A 109 8.30 24.16 -2.73
N MET A 110 7.87 22.93 -2.42
CA MET A 110 6.90 22.19 -3.24
C MET A 110 5.44 22.59 -2.96
N GLY A 111 5.18 23.38 -1.91
CA GLY A 111 3.84 23.81 -1.51
C GLY A 111 3.12 22.81 -0.60
N ASN A 112 1.79 22.90 -0.56
CA ASN A 112 0.93 21.98 0.19
C ASN A 112 0.87 20.61 -0.49
N GLY A 113 0.27 19.62 0.18
CA GLY A 113 0.24 18.25 -0.34
C GLY A 113 -0.32 18.10 -1.75
N ALA A 114 -1.37 18.86 -2.10
CA ALA A 114 -1.95 18.88 -3.45
C ALA A 114 -1.05 19.50 -4.53
N ASP A 115 -0.08 20.32 -4.13
CA ASP A 115 0.71 21.13 -5.06
C ASP A 115 1.93 20.36 -5.59
N TRP A 116 2.37 19.30 -4.89
CA TRP A 116 3.64 18.62 -5.14
C TRP A 116 3.76 18.02 -6.54
N HIS A 117 2.69 17.46 -7.11
CA HIS A 117 2.75 16.93 -8.48
C HIS A 117 3.00 18.05 -9.50
N THR A 118 2.20 19.12 -9.46
CA THR A 118 2.30 20.25 -10.40
C THR A 118 3.60 21.02 -10.21
N ASN A 119 3.96 21.35 -8.96
CA ASN A 119 5.19 22.06 -8.66
C ASN A 119 6.43 21.21 -8.95
N GLY A 120 6.36 19.90 -8.70
CA GLY A 120 7.40 18.96 -9.10
C GLY A 120 7.66 18.99 -10.60
N GLN A 121 6.62 18.99 -11.43
CA GLN A 121 6.75 19.14 -12.89
C GLN A 121 7.45 20.46 -13.26
N LEU A 122 7.00 21.58 -12.68
CA LEU A 122 7.59 22.91 -12.93
C LEU A 122 9.06 22.99 -12.51
N LEU A 123 9.44 22.28 -11.44
CA LEU A 123 10.81 22.18 -10.92
C LEU A 123 11.65 21.08 -11.60
N GLY A 124 11.13 20.47 -12.67
CA GLY A 124 11.83 19.49 -13.50
C GLY A 124 12.02 18.12 -12.83
N TYR A 125 11.16 17.75 -11.89
CA TYR A 125 11.09 16.38 -11.38
C TYR A 125 10.42 15.47 -12.41
N GLN A 126 10.87 14.21 -12.46
CA GLN A 126 10.11 13.19 -13.18
C GLN A 126 8.78 12.96 -12.44
N THR A 127 7.68 13.02 -13.16
CA THR A 127 6.35 12.75 -12.61
C THR A 127 5.65 11.65 -13.37
N SER A 128 4.61 11.09 -12.76
CA SER A 128 3.82 10.01 -13.34
C SER A 128 2.37 10.07 -12.90
N SER A 129 1.49 9.46 -13.68
CA SER A 129 0.10 9.18 -13.32
C SER A 129 -0.08 7.74 -12.80
N VAL A 130 0.99 6.94 -12.75
CA VAL A 130 0.96 5.57 -12.23
C VAL A 130 1.88 5.44 -11.01
N PRO A 131 1.49 4.65 -10.00
CA PRO A 131 2.27 4.48 -8.79
C PRO A 131 3.57 3.74 -9.05
N LYS A 132 4.62 4.14 -8.35
CA LYS A 132 5.91 3.48 -8.33
C LYS A 132 6.48 3.49 -6.92
N VAL A 133 7.05 2.37 -6.50
CA VAL A 133 7.73 2.24 -5.21
C VAL A 133 8.83 3.30 -5.10
N GLY A 134 8.89 4.00 -3.97
CA GLY A 134 9.86 5.07 -3.72
C GLY A 134 9.45 6.44 -4.28
N TYR A 135 8.33 6.53 -5.01
CA TYR A 135 7.80 7.83 -5.43
C TYR A 135 6.99 8.44 -4.29
N VAL A 136 6.78 9.74 -4.41
CA VAL A 136 5.84 10.48 -3.58
C VAL A 136 4.50 10.56 -4.31
N ILE A 137 3.40 10.29 -3.62
CA ILE A 137 2.04 10.49 -4.13
C ILE A 137 1.48 11.81 -3.58
N SER A 138 0.96 12.66 -4.48
CA SER A 138 0.32 13.93 -4.19
C SER A 138 -1.18 13.80 -4.49
N PHE A 139 -2.01 14.07 -3.49
CA PHE A 139 -3.47 14.00 -3.58
C PHE A 139 -4.04 15.40 -3.73
N LYS A 140 -4.88 15.59 -4.74
CA LYS A 140 -5.67 16.82 -4.87
C LYS A 140 -6.60 17.00 -3.67
N GLN A 141 -7.07 18.22 -3.51
CA GLN A 141 -8.01 18.63 -2.47
C GLN A 141 -9.22 17.67 -2.39
N GLY A 142 -9.53 17.18 -1.19
CA GLY A 142 -10.70 16.31 -0.94
C GLY A 142 -10.56 14.86 -1.40
N VAL A 143 -9.54 14.51 -2.18
CA VAL A 143 -9.35 13.15 -2.69
C VAL A 143 -9.03 12.21 -1.53
N ALA A 144 -9.63 11.02 -1.56
CA ALA A 144 -9.40 9.98 -0.55
C ALA A 144 -9.72 10.42 0.90
N GLY A 145 -10.56 11.46 1.07
CA GLY A 145 -10.96 12.02 2.36
C GLY A 145 -9.98 13.06 2.94
N TYR A 146 -8.94 13.44 2.21
CA TYR A 146 -7.95 14.41 2.66
C TYR A 146 -8.45 15.86 2.63
N HIS A 147 -7.68 16.79 3.21
CA HIS A 147 -8.12 18.17 3.45
C HIS A 147 -8.62 18.85 2.17
N PRO A 148 -9.80 19.50 2.19
CA PRO A 148 -10.43 20.09 0.99
C PRO A 148 -9.73 21.36 0.48
N LEU A 149 -8.76 21.91 1.22
CA LEU A 149 -7.97 23.06 0.76
C LEU A 149 -6.51 22.73 0.47
N TYR A 150 -5.91 21.80 1.24
CA TYR A 150 -4.47 21.54 1.21
C TYR A 150 -4.11 20.24 0.48
N GLY A 151 -5.09 19.35 0.28
CA GLY A 151 -4.85 17.99 -0.18
C GLY A 151 -3.97 17.21 0.80
N HIS A 152 -3.14 16.32 0.27
CA HIS A 152 -2.23 15.51 1.07
C HIS A 152 -1.05 15.01 0.23
N VAL A 153 0.04 14.62 0.91
CA VAL A 153 1.19 13.98 0.28
C VAL A 153 1.68 12.84 1.15
N ALA A 154 2.04 11.72 0.52
CA ALA A 154 2.51 10.52 1.20
C ALA A 154 3.62 9.83 0.40
N PHE A 155 4.34 8.90 1.02
CA PHE A 155 5.41 8.14 0.37
C PHE A 155 4.91 6.75 -0.05
N VAL A 156 5.29 6.28 -1.25
CA VAL A 156 4.86 4.98 -1.77
C VAL A 156 5.82 3.88 -1.31
N GLU A 157 5.37 3.07 -0.35
CA GLU A 157 6.15 1.98 0.25
C GLU A 157 6.08 0.69 -0.60
N ALA A 158 4.91 0.38 -1.18
CA ALA A 158 4.72 -0.78 -2.06
C ALA A 158 3.57 -0.54 -3.07
N VAL A 159 3.62 -1.24 -4.21
CA VAL A 159 2.56 -1.23 -5.23
C VAL A 159 2.11 -2.67 -5.42
N GLY A 160 0.84 -2.95 -5.13
CA GLY A 160 0.24 -4.27 -5.26
C GLY A 160 -0.86 -4.30 -6.32
N ASP A 161 -1.48 -5.47 -6.50
CA ASP A 161 -2.48 -5.69 -7.54
C ASP A 161 -3.79 -4.92 -7.30
N GLU A 162 -4.14 -4.67 -6.04
CA GLU A 162 -5.43 -4.06 -5.64
C GLU A 162 -5.29 -2.59 -5.20
N GLY A 163 -4.06 -2.09 -5.09
CA GLY A 163 -3.80 -0.74 -4.58
C GLY A 163 -2.33 -0.44 -4.30
N VAL A 164 -2.12 0.67 -3.61
CA VAL A 164 -0.80 1.22 -3.31
C VAL A 164 -0.67 1.38 -1.80
N LEU A 165 0.32 0.73 -1.21
CA LEU A 165 0.68 0.95 0.18
C LEU A 165 1.44 2.27 0.28
N ILE A 166 0.90 3.20 1.05
CA ILE A 166 1.54 4.46 1.38
C ILE A 166 1.94 4.50 2.85
N SER A 167 2.99 5.25 3.15
CA SER A 167 3.27 5.75 4.49
C SER A 167 2.98 7.24 4.56
N GLU A 168 2.32 7.65 5.64
CA GLU A 168 1.93 9.03 5.93
C GLU A 168 2.17 9.29 7.42
N GLY A 169 2.45 10.54 7.80
CA GLY A 169 2.83 10.83 9.17
C GLY A 169 3.10 12.29 9.48
N ASP A 170 3.59 12.47 10.70
CA ASP A 170 3.99 13.73 11.32
C ASP A 170 5.39 13.57 11.94
N ALA A 171 5.81 14.44 12.88
CA ALA A 171 7.15 14.32 13.49
C ALA A 171 7.29 13.14 14.45
N SER A 172 6.18 12.63 14.99
CA SER A 172 6.17 11.67 16.09
C SER A 172 5.52 10.34 15.72
N TYR A 173 4.79 10.28 14.60
CA TYR A 173 3.96 9.13 14.25
C TYR A 173 3.95 8.86 12.74
N VAL A 174 3.94 7.56 12.40
CA VAL A 174 3.84 7.06 11.02
C VAL A 174 2.72 6.03 10.96
N ASN A 175 1.82 6.24 10.03
CA ASN A 175 0.77 5.29 9.65
C ASN A 175 1.02 4.74 8.26
N TYR A 176 0.35 3.62 8.00
CA TYR A 176 0.27 3.02 6.69
C TYR A 176 -1.17 2.94 6.26
N ARG A 177 -1.40 3.07 4.96
CA ARG A 177 -2.72 2.94 4.37
C ARG A 177 -2.59 2.34 2.97
N ILE A 178 -3.56 1.53 2.57
CA ILE A 178 -3.64 1.08 1.17
C ILE A 178 -4.61 2.00 0.45
N ILE A 179 -4.14 2.67 -0.59
CA ILE A 179 -4.96 3.46 -1.49
C ILE A 179 -5.47 2.54 -2.60
N PRO A 180 -6.79 2.32 -2.73
CA PRO A 180 -7.31 1.44 -3.76
C PRO A 180 -7.01 1.99 -5.16
N ASN A 181 -6.87 1.10 -6.13
CA ASN A 181 -6.54 1.46 -7.51
C ASN A 181 -7.53 2.45 -8.14
N GLU A 182 -8.79 2.43 -7.73
CA GLU A 182 -9.80 3.40 -8.16
C GLU A 182 -9.41 4.86 -7.84
N ILE A 183 -8.64 5.09 -6.77
CA ILE A 183 -8.09 6.39 -6.40
C ILE A 183 -6.67 6.54 -6.92
N ALA A 184 -5.80 5.53 -6.71
CA ALA A 184 -4.38 5.59 -7.05
C ALA A 184 -4.11 5.74 -8.55
N LEU A 185 -5.02 5.29 -9.41
CA LEU A 185 -4.92 5.45 -10.87
C LEU A 185 -5.83 6.56 -11.41
N SER A 186 -6.51 7.30 -10.52
CA SER A 186 -7.40 8.40 -10.91
C SER A 186 -6.63 9.67 -11.26
N SER A 187 -7.30 10.60 -11.94
CA SER A 187 -6.79 11.97 -12.13
C SER A 187 -6.77 12.82 -10.85
N GLY A 188 -7.22 12.26 -9.72
CA GLY A 188 -7.21 12.89 -8.40
C GLY A 188 -5.84 12.86 -7.72
N VAL A 189 -4.90 12.08 -8.23
CA VAL A 189 -3.55 11.95 -7.69
C VAL A 189 -2.50 12.14 -8.77
N GLY A 190 -1.27 12.40 -8.33
CA GLY A 190 -0.10 12.40 -9.19
C GLY A 190 1.14 11.96 -8.41
N TYR A 191 2.12 11.43 -9.13
CA TYR A 191 3.33 10.86 -8.53
C TYR A 191 4.56 11.67 -8.91
N VAL A 192 5.50 11.82 -7.99
CA VAL A 192 6.76 12.56 -8.16
C VAL A 192 7.91 11.66 -7.76
N ALA A 193 8.89 11.48 -8.65
CA ALA A 193 10.12 10.77 -8.35
C ALA A 193 11.07 11.71 -7.57
N PRO A 194 11.53 11.34 -6.36
CA PRO A 194 12.64 12.04 -5.72
C PRO A 194 13.91 12.06 -6.60
N LYS A 195 14.75 13.08 -6.45
CA LYS A 195 16.06 13.20 -7.09
C LYS A 195 17.17 12.53 -6.29
#